data_AF-A0AAV0T107-F1
#
_entry.id   AF-A0AAV0T107-F1
#
_cell.length_a   1.000
_cell.length_b   1.000
_cell.length_c   1.000
_cell.angle_alpha   90.00
_cell.angle_beta   90.00
_cell.angle_gamma   90.00
#
_symmetry.space_group_name_H-M   'P 1'
#
loop_
_entity.id
_entity.type
_entity.pdbx_description
1 polymer ?
#
loop_
_entity_poly.entity_id
_entity_poly.type
_entity_poly.pdbx_seq_one_letter_code
_entity_poly.pdbx_strand_id
1 'polypeptide(L)'
;MNPSSGLESEELHLRQSILYTVGRICDDEAKKQQQQQEEQCTRTKPAMSKEAMALLADVVYKQAEVLATELQFFARHANRKIMKSEDVLLCARKQSNLTNLLHKYQREHLHSSAPTSAGSKKRRGDVVSSD
;
A
#
# COMPACT_ATOMS: atom_id res chain seq x y z
N MET A 1 -9.50 36.09 2.99
CA MET A 1 -9.86 34.71 2.60
C MET A 1 -9.75 33.84 3.84
N ASN A 2 -10.81 33.11 4.18
CA ASN A 2 -10.85 32.31 5.40
C ASN A 2 -10.10 30.99 5.14
N PRO A 3 -9.02 30.66 5.87
CA PRO A 3 -8.21 29.48 5.57
C PRO A 3 -9.00 28.15 5.70
N SER A 4 -10.12 28.17 6.43
CA SER A 4 -11.03 27.01 6.58
C SER A 4 -11.66 26.56 5.27
N SER A 5 -11.96 27.48 4.34
CA SER A 5 -12.68 27.13 3.10
C SER A 5 -11.80 26.39 2.09
N GLY A 6 -10.47 26.52 2.19
CA GLY A 6 -9.53 25.81 1.32
C GLY A 6 -9.42 24.33 1.69
N LEU A 7 -9.30 24.05 2.99
CA LEU A 7 -9.16 22.69 3.50
C LEU A 7 -10.41 21.83 3.26
N GLU A 8 -11.60 22.42 3.43
CA GLU A 8 -12.87 21.73 3.14
C GLU A 8 -13.00 21.37 1.66
N SER A 9 -12.50 22.23 0.77
CA SER A 9 -12.49 21.98 -0.68
C SER A 9 -11.53 20.84 -1.06
N GLU A 10 -10.35 20.80 -0.44
CA GLU A 10 -9.36 19.73 -0.64
C GLU A 10 -9.87 18.38 -0.12
N GLU A 11 -10.50 18.37 1.06
CA GLU A 11 -11.10 17.17 1.65
C GLU A 11 -12.21 16.61 0.76
N LEU A 12 -13.07 17.50 0.24
CA LEU A 12 -14.14 17.11 -0.68
C LEU A 12 -13.57 16.50 -1.96
N HIS A 13 -12.54 17.12 -2.54
CA HIS A 13 -11.88 16.59 -3.74
C HIS A 13 -11.29 15.20 -3.47
N LEU A 14 -10.60 15.02 -2.33
CA LEU A 14 -10.03 13.73 -1.94
C LEU A 14 -11.11 12.66 -1.82
N ARG A 15 -12.23 12.95 -1.14
CA ARG A 15 -13.36 12.01 -1.02
C ARG A 15 -13.94 11.62 -2.39
N GLN A 16 -14.11 12.58 -3.30
CA GLN A 16 -14.59 12.31 -4.66
C GLN A 16 -13.62 11.40 -5.44
N SER A 17 -12.31 11.65 -5.33
CA SER A 17 -11.27 10.82 -5.97
C SER A 17 -11.27 9.39 -5.43
N ILE A 18 -11.44 9.23 -4.12
CA ILE A 18 -11.56 7.91 -3.47
C ILE A 18 -12.82 7.20 -3.96
N LEU A 19 -13.97 7.87 -3.96
CA LEU A 19 -15.24 7.30 -4.44
C LEU A 19 -15.14 6.81 -5.88
N TYR A 20 -14.54 7.62 -6.76
CA TYR A 20 -14.31 7.24 -8.16
C TYR A 20 -13.45 5.98 -8.26
N THR A 21 -12.32 5.93 -7.55
CA THR A 21 -11.40 4.79 -7.57
C THR A 21 -12.05 3.52 -6.99
N VAL A 22 -12.79 3.65 -5.89
CA VAL A 22 -13.54 2.54 -5.30
C VAL A 22 -14.58 2.00 -6.27
N GLY A 23 -15.35 2.87 -6.93
CA GLY A 23 -16.32 2.46 -7.95
C GLY A 23 -15.66 1.68 -9.08
N ARG A 24 -14.52 2.17 -9.60
CA ARG A 24 -13.73 1.48 -10.62
C ARG A 24 -13.29 0.08 -10.19
N ILE A 25 -12.75 -0.06 -8.98
CA ILE A 25 -12.31 -1.36 -8.45
C ILE A 25 -13.50 -2.31 -8.35
N CYS A 26 -14.62 -1.84 -7.80
CA CYS A 26 -15.80 -2.69 -7.63
C CYS A 26 -16.43 -3.13 -8.96
N ASP A 27 -16.45 -2.26 -9.97
CA ASP A 27 -16.89 -2.61 -11.32
C ASP A 27 -15.99 -3.67 -11.96
N ASP A 28 -14.67 -3.54 -11.78
CA ASP A 28 -13.70 -4.51 -12.31
C ASP A 28 -13.81 -5.87 -11.59
N GLU A 29 -14.03 -5.87 -10.27
CA GLU A 29 -14.28 -7.10 -9.51
C GLU A 29 -15.63 -7.75 -9.87
N ALA A 30 -16.67 -6.95 -10.16
CA ALA A 30 -17.96 -7.47 -10.62
C ALA A 30 -17.82 -8.18 -11.99
N LYS A 31 -17.05 -7.62 -12.93
CA LYS A 31 -16.78 -8.25 -14.23
C LYS A 31 -15.99 -9.54 -14.10
N LYS A 32 -14.94 -9.57 -13.27
CA LYS A 32 -14.15 -10.79 -13.01
C LYS A 32 -15.02 -11.91 -12.43
N GLN A 33 -15.92 -11.56 -11.51
CA GLN A 33 -16.85 -12.52 -10.91
C GLN A 33 -17.87 -13.05 -11.93
N GLN A 34 -18.36 -12.21 -12.85
CA GLN A 34 -19.24 -12.65 -13.93
C GLN A 34 -18.55 -13.66 -14.85
N GLN A 35 -17.31 -13.38 -15.29
CA GLN A 35 -16.52 -14.29 -16.12
C GLN A 35 -16.31 -15.65 -15.43
N GLN A 36 -15.92 -15.65 -14.15
CA GLN A 36 -15.72 -16.88 -13.39
C GLN A 36 -17.02 -17.66 -13.11
N GLN A 37 -18.17 -16.98 -13.06
CA GLN A 37 -19.48 -17.59 -12.83
C GLN A 37 -20.10 -18.18 -14.11
N GLU A 38 -19.85 -17.57 -15.27
CA GLU A 38 -20.23 -18.13 -16.57
C GLU A 38 -19.57 -19.50 -16.80
N GLU A 39 -18.32 -19.66 -16.35
CA GLU A 39 -17.59 -20.94 -16.41
C GLU A 39 -18.13 -22.00 -15.42
N GLN A 40 -18.76 -21.58 -14.31
CA GLN A 40 -19.16 -22.47 -13.20
C GLN A 40 -20.68 -22.67 -13.06
N CYS A 41 -21.51 -22.12 -13.96
CA CYS A 41 -22.98 -22.24 -13.98
C CYS A 41 -23.65 -21.95 -12.61
N THR A 42 -23.11 -20.98 -11.86
CA THR A 42 -23.67 -20.55 -10.56
C THR A 42 -24.48 -19.26 -10.68
N ARG A 43 -25.43 -19.05 -9.76
CA ARG A 43 -26.33 -17.89 -9.73
C ARG A 43 -25.58 -16.55 -9.74
N THR A 44 -25.96 -15.67 -10.65
CA THR A 44 -25.39 -14.32 -10.82
C THR A 44 -25.51 -13.49 -9.54
N LYS A 45 -24.39 -12.93 -9.07
CA LYS A 45 -24.38 -12.01 -7.93
C LYS A 45 -24.95 -10.63 -8.34
N PRO A 46 -25.82 -10.00 -7.52
CA PRO A 46 -26.35 -8.68 -7.83
C PRO A 46 -25.25 -7.62 -7.82
N ALA A 47 -25.43 -6.60 -8.66
CA ALA A 47 -24.55 -5.44 -8.71
C ALA A 47 -24.56 -4.68 -7.37
N MET A 48 -23.43 -4.09 -7.01
CA MET A 48 -23.30 -3.29 -5.80
C MET A 48 -24.14 -2.01 -5.91
N SER A 49 -24.84 -1.64 -4.83
CA SER A 49 -25.63 -0.41 -4.80
C SER A 49 -24.74 0.84 -4.68
N LYS A 50 -25.27 1.99 -5.08
CA LYS A 50 -24.55 3.27 -4.99
C LYS A 50 -24.26 3.65 -3.54
N GLU A 51 -25.18 3.35 -2.64
CA GLU A 51 -25.07 3.59 -1.20
C GLU A 51 -23.98 2.72 -0.59
N ALA A 52 -23.93 1.43 -0.97
CA ALA A 52 -22.86 0.54 -0.53
C ALA A 52 -21.48 0.99 -1.04
N MET A 53 -21.41 1.50 -2.27
CA MET A 53 -20.18 2.07 -2.84
C MET A 53 -19.71 3.31 -2.08
N ALA A 54 -20.65 4.22 -1.74
CA ALA A 54 -20.35 5.41 -0.95
C ALA A 54 -19.84 5.04 0.46
N LEU A 55 -20.51 4.10 1.13
CA LEU A 55 -20.07 3.60 2.43
C LEU A 55 -18.68 2.96 2.37
N LEU A 56 -18.38 2.20 1.32
CA LEU A 56 -17.05 1.63 1.13
C LEU A 56 -15.99 2.71 0.93
N ALA A 57 -16.30 3.77 0.18
CA ALA A 57 -15.41 4.92 0.02
C ALA A 57 -15.13 5.63 1.35
N ASP A 58 -16.15 5.81 2.20
CA ASP A 58 -15.99 6.38 3.54
C ASP A 58 -15.12 5.50 4.44
N VAL A 59 -15.31 4.17 4.39
CA VAL A 59 -14.45 3.21 5.11
C VAL A 59 -13.00 3.31 4.64
N VAL A 60 -12.75 3.41 3.33
CA VAL A 60 -11.39 3.56 2.79
C VAL A 60 -10.77 4.90 3.23
N TYR A 61 -11.53 5.99 3.19
CA TYR A 61 -11.07 7.29 3.67
C TYR A 61 -10.67 7.24 5.16
N LYS A 62 -11.51 6.63 6.01
CA LYS A 62 -11.19 6.45 7.44
C LYS A 62 -10.03 5.49 7.68
N GLN A 63 -9.90 4.45 6.88
CA GLN A 63 -8.76 3.54 6.96
C GLN A 63 -7.45 4.25 6.60
N ALA A 64 -7.48 5.20 5.66
CA ALA A 64 -6.30 6.00 5.32
C ALA A 64 -5.81 6.87 6.49
N GLU A 65 -6.71 7.46 7.28
CA GLU A 65 -6.37 8.21 8.50
C GLU A 65 -5.64 7.30 9.52
N VAL A 66 -6.17 6.09 9.73
CA VAL A 66 -5.56 5.09 10.63
C VAL A 66 -4.18 4.67 10.13
N LEU A 67 -4.06 4.32 8.84
CA LEU A 67 -2.80 3.90 8.23
C LEU A 67 -1.74 5.00 8.31
N ALA A 68 -2.08 6.25 8.00
CA ALA A 68 -1.15 7.36 8.08
C ALA A 68 -0.56 7.53 9.50
N THR A 69 -1.43 7.38 10.51
CA THR A 69 -1.06 7.46 11.92
C THR A 69 -0.13 6.30 12.32
N GLU A 70 -0.49 5.07 11.95
CA GLU A 70 0.35 3.89 12.23
C GLU A 70 1.72 3.98 11.57
N LEU A 71 1.78 4.36 10.29
CA LEU A 71 3.02 4.52 9.55
C LEU A 71 3.94 5.56 10.21
N GLN A 72 3.38 6.68 10.67
CA GLN A 72 4.13 7.69 11.39
C GLN A 72 4.70 7.13 12.71
N PHE A 73 3.90 6.37 13.47
CA PHE A 73 4.36 5.77 14.73
C PHE A 73 5.47 4.75 14.50
N PHE A 74 5.37 3.90 13.47
CA PHE A 74 6.41 2.92 13.16
C PHE A 74 7.72 3.57 12.73
N ALA A 75 7.66 4.60 11.87
CA ALA A 75 8.85 5.34 11.49
C ALA A 75 9.51 6.01 12.71
N ARG A 76 8.72 6.63 13.59
CA ARG A 76 9.21 7.25 14.83
C ARG A 76 9.80 6.25 15.81
N HIS A 77 9.20 5.06 15.95
CA HIS A 77 9.71 3.99 16.79
C HIS A 77 11.13 3.55 16.36
N ALA A 78 11.40 3.58 15.05
CA ALA A 78 12.73 3.34 14.48
C ALA A 78 13.64 4.58 14.46
N ASN A 79 13.31 5.66 15.19
CA ASN A 79 14.03 6.95 15.18
C ASN A 79 14.17 7.59 13.79
N ARG A 80 13.22 7.35 12.87
CA ARG A 80 13.19 7.93 11.53
C ARG A 80 12.13 9.02 11.42
N LYS A 81 12.40 10.02 10.58
CA LYS A 81 11.42 11.06 10.16
C LYS A 81 10.75 10.74 8.82
N ILE A 82 11.28 9.75 8.09
CA ILE A 82 10.82 9.36 6.75
C ILE A 82 10.29 7.92 6.84
N MET A 83 9.07 7.72 6.33
CA MET A 83 8.42 6.41 6.24
C MET A 83 9.09 5.57 5.14
N LYS A 84 9.25 4.28 5.38
CA LYS A 84 9.87 3.30 4.49
C LYS A 84 8.92 2.12 4.26
N SER A 85 9.27 1.25 3.30
CA SER A 85 8.50 0.04 2.99
C SER A 85 8.37 -0.93 4.17
N GLU A 86 9.33 -0.95 5.09
CA GLU A 86 9.26 -1.72 6.33
C GLU A 86 8.10 -1.27 7.26
N ASP A 87 7.75 0.02 7.25
CA ASP A 87 6.63 0.54 8.04
C ASP A 87 5.29 0.04 7.46
N VAL A 88 5.18 -0.02 6.14
CA VAL A 88 4.01 -0.56 5.42
C VAL A 88 3.83 -2.06 5.69
N LEU A 89 4.92 -2.82 5.70
CA LEU A 89 4.88 -4.24 6.06
C LEU A 89 4.40 -4.43 7.50
N LEU A 90 4.80 -3.53 8.41
CA LEU A 90 4.39 -3.61 9.81
C LEU A 90 2.90 -3.32 10.02
N CYS A 91 2.28 -2.46 9.20
CA CYS A 91 0.81 -2.30 9.18
C CYS A 91 0.08 -3.60 8.84
N ALA A 92 0.62 -4.42 7.93
CA ALA A 92 0.00 -5.67 7.50
C ALA A 92 0.23 -6.87 8.43
N ARG A 93 1.06 -6.73 9.48
CA ARG A 93 1.62 -7.84 10.29
C ARG A 93 0.61 -8.83 10.88
N LYS A 94 -0.64 -8.40 11.10
CA LYS A 94 -1.71 -9.25 11.66
C LYS A 94 -2.28 -10.24 10.64
N GLN A 95 -2.09 -9.97 9.34
CA GLN A 95 -2.63 -10.75 8.24
C GLN A 95 -1.47 -11.35 7.43
N SER A 96 -1.15 -12.62 7.68
CA SER A 96 -0.03 -13.33 7.04
C SER A 96 -0.14 -13.35 5.51
N ASN A 97 -1.35 -13.59 4.98
CA ASN A 97 -1.61 -13.59 3.54
C ASN A 97 -1.30 -12.23 2.91
N LEU A 98 -1.74 -11.14 3.53
CA LEU A 98 -1.47 -9.78 3.05
C LEU A 98 0.02 -9.44 3.15
N THR A 99 0.66 -9.81 4.26
CA THR A 99 2.11 -9.61 4.46
C THR A 99 2.92 -10.31 3.37
N ASN A 100 2.57 -11.56 3.04
CA ASN A 100 3.22 -12.31 1.96
C ASN A 100 3.03 -11.67 0.59
N LEU A 101 1.82 -11.17 0.31
CA LEU A 101 1.52 -10.47 -0.95
C LEU A 101 2.33 -9.18 -1.09
N LEU A 102 2.42 -8.39 -0.02
CA LEU A 102 3.23 -7.17 -0.01
C LEU A 102 4.72 -7.46 -0.15
N HIS A 103 5.23 -8.51 0.50
CA HIS A 103 6.62 -8.94 0.28
C HIS A 103 6.89 -9.36 -1.16
N LYS A 104 5.94 -10.07 -1.80
CA LYS A 104 6.04 -10.43 -3.21
C LYS A 104 6.11 -9.17 -4.09
N TYR A 105 5.18 -8.23 -3.89
CA TYR A 105 5.14 -6.95 -4.58
C TYR A 105 6.47 -6.17 -4.42
N GLN A 106 7.02 -6.15 -3.20
CA GLN A 106 8.28 -5.47 -2.91
C GLN A 106 9.46 -6.07 -3.71
N ARG A 107 9.55 -7.40 -3.79
CA ARG A 107 10.60 -8.09 -4.57
C ARG A 107 10.49 -7.80 -6.05
N GLU A 108 9.27 -7.80 -6.58
CA GLU A 108 9.03 -7.64 -8.01
C GLU A 108 9.21 -6.20 -8.50
N HIS A 109 9.02 -5.18 -7.63
CA HIS A 109 8.96 -3.79 -8.08
C HIS A 109 9.93 -2.83 -7.38
N LEU A 110 10.40 -3.14 -6.17
CA LEU A 110 11.27 -2.22 -5.41
C LEU A 110 12.74 -2.69 -5.35
N HIS A 111 13.01 -3.98 -5.56
CA HIS A 111 14.38 -4.53 -5.46
C HIS A 111 15.10 -4.70 -6.81
N SER A 112 14.42 -4.44 -7.93
CA SER A 112 15.02 -4.49 -9.28
C SER A 112 15.97 -3.32 -9.59
N SER A 113 16.09 -2.32 -8.70
CA SER A 113 16.86 -1.08 -8.93
C SER A 113 18.03 -0.86 -7.98
N ALA A 114 18.49 -1.89 -7.25
CA ALA A 114 19.75 -1.78 -6.49
C ALA A 114 20.92 -2.32 -7.35
N PRO A 115 21.91 -1.48 -7.74
CA PRO A 115 23.16 -2.01 -8.24
C PRO A 115 23.83 -2.79 -7.11
N THR A 116 24.26 -4.00 -7.41
CA THR A 116 25.06 -4.85 -6.52
C THR A 116 26.35 -4.13 -6.13
N SER A 117 26.37 -3.43 -4.99
CA SER A 117 27.61 -3.06 -4.33
C SER A 117 28.17 -4.31 -3.65
N ALA A 118 28.73 -5.21 -4.47
CA ALA A 118 29.62 -6.25 -4.01
C ALA A 118 30.85 -5.57 -3.42
N GLY A 119 30.82 -5.37 -2.10
CA GLY A 119 31.95 -4.90 -1.33
C GLY A 119 33.11 -5.88 -1.45
N SER A 120 34.10 -5.54 -2.26
CA SER A 120 35.42 -6.17 -2.23
C SER A 120 36.02 -5.94 -0.85
N LYS A 121 35.97 -6.98 -0.02
CA LYS A 121 36.62 -7.07 1.29
C LYS A 121 38.07 -6.61 1.20
N LYS A 122 38.37 -5.55 1.96
CA LYS A 122 39.69 -5.13 2.41
C LYS A 122 40.45 -6.34 2.99
N ARG A 123 41.40 -6.91 2.24
CA ARG A 123 42.41 -7.82 2.79
C ARG A 123 43.51 -6.97 3.42
N ARG A 124 43.53 -6.91 4.75
CA ARG A 124 44.72 -6.56 5.53
C ARG A 124 45.61 -7.81 5.57
N GLY A 125 46.85 -7.65 5.17
CA GLY A 125 47.95 -8.61 5.33
C GLY A 125 49.18 -7.97 4.72
N ASP A 126 50.38 -8.11 5.25
CA ASP A 126 50.89 -8.63 6.51
C ASP A 126 52.30 -8.01 6.58
N VAL A 127 52.80 -7.76 7.79
CA VAL A 127 54.15 -7.21 7.98
C VAL A 127 55.18 -8.24 7.50
N VAL A 128 56.09 -7.87 6.59
CA VAL A 128 57.37 -8.56 6.48
C VAL A 128 58.50 -7.56 6.19
N SER A 129 59.42 -7.46 7.16
CA SER A 129 60.76 -6.89 7.00
C SER A 129 61.58 -7.74 6.05
N SER A 130 62.44 -7.11 5.25
CA SER A 130 63.75 -7.66 4.86
C SER A 130 64.66 -6.52 4.41
N ASP A 131 65.83 -6.47 5.05
CA ASP A 131 67.09 -5.74 4.81
C ASP A 131 67.11 -4.37 4.10
#